data_AF-A0A3S2B7I3-F1
#
_entry.id   AF-A0A3S2B7I3-F1
#
_cell.length_a   1.000
_cell.length_b   1.000
_cell.length_c   1.000
_cell.angle_alpha   90.00
_cell.angle_beta   90.00
_cell.angle_gamma   90.00
#
_symmetry.space_group_name_H-M   'P 1'
#
loop_
_entity.id
_entity.type
_entity.pdbx_description
1 polymer ?
#
loop_
_entity_poly.entity_id
_entity_poly.type
_entity_poly.pdbx_seq_one_letter_code
_entity_poly.pdbx_strand_id
1 'polypeptide(L)'
;MGYRLSGETLSLLSPLELLSHGIVPGTVQVPPSGQPIIQLADANTCGGYPKIATVIEADLWRLAQAPVGAHLRFSPVSIEASTEVLRANRQQRRDFIAARNLMAGEQRAP
;
A
#
# COMPACT_ATOMS: atom_id res chain seq x y z
N MET A 1 -0.34 -10.84 6.71
CA MET A 1 0.74 -10.13 7.40
C MET A 1 0.76 -8.66 7.02
N GLY A 2 1.12 -7.79 7.96
CA GLY A 2 1.08 -6.34 7.80
C GLY A 2 1.97 -5.63 8.84
N TYR A 3 2.21 -4.34 8.64
CA TYR A 3 3.00 -3.53 9.56
C TYR A 3 2.10 -2.94 10.64
N ARG A 4 2.43 -3.22 11.90
CA ARG A 4 1.81 -2.53 13.03
C ARG A 4 2.59 -1.26 13.30
N LEU A 5 1.88 -0.14 13.32
CA LEU A 5 2.45 1.16 13.66
C LEU A 5 2.32 1.37 15.16
N SER A 6 3.30 2.07 15.72
CA SER A 6 3.26 2.59 17.08
C SER A 6 3.22 4.11 17.03
N GLY A 7 2.43 4.71 17.92
CA GLY A 7 2.29 6.16 18.02
C GLY A 7 1.07 6.54 18.86
N GLU A 8 0.53 7.73 18.59
CA GLU A 8 -0.72 8.19 19.18
C GLU A 8 -1.87 7.24 18.84
N THR A 9 -2.64 6.86 19.87
CA THR A 9 -3.75 5.93 19.72
C THR A 9 -4.94 6.61 19.09
N LEU A 10 -5.52 6.00 18.05
CA LEU A 10 -6.74 6.47 17.44
C LEU A 10 -7.96 5.88 18.16
N SER A 11 -8.89 6.74 18.56
CA SER A 11 -10.17 6.34 19.14
C SER A 11 -11.32 6.60 18.16
N LEU A 12 -12.28 5.69 18.10
CA LEU A 12 -13.52 5.93 17.38
C LEU A 12 -14.38 6.95 18.13
N LEU A 13 -15.08 7.82 17.38
CA LEU A 13 -16.05 8.76 17.97
C LEU A 13 -17.29 8.06 18.52
N SER A 14 -17.62 6.89 17.97
CA SER A 14 -18.72 6.02 18.40
C SER A 14 -18.34 4.56 18.16
N PRO A 15 -18.92 3.60 18.90
CA PRO A 15 -18.73 2.18 18.61
C PRO A 15 -19.03 1.88 17.14
N LEU A 16 -18.13 1.15 16.49
CA LEU A 16 -18.26 0.77 15.09
C LEU A 16 -17.98 -0.73 14.96
N GLU A 17 -19.03 -1.50 14.72
CA GLU A 17 -18.92 -2.90 14.31
C GLU A 17 -19.03 -2.97 12.79
N LEU A 18 -18.05 -3.60 12.15
CA LEU A 18 -18.10 -3.86 10.72
C LEU A 18 -18.15 -5.37 10.50
N LEU A 19 -19.00 -5.76 9.55
CA LEU A 19 -18.91 -7.10 8.96
C LEU A 19 -17.53 -7.31 8.34
N SER A 20 -17.20 -8.56 8.01
CA SER A 20 -15.97 -8.82 7.27
C SER A 20 -16.08 -8.26 5.86
N HIS A 21 -15.08 -7.48 5.44
CA HIS A 21 -15.00 -6.90 4.10
C HIS A 21 -13.62 -7.18 3.48
N GLY A 22 -13.57 -7.12 2.15
CA GLY A 22 -12.34 -7.34 1.39
C GLY A 22 -11.22 -6.38 1.80
N ILE A 23 -10.00 -6.91 1.89
CA ILE A 23 -8.77 -6.20 2.19
C ILE A 23 -7.84 -6.34 0.99
N VAL A 24 -7.17 -5.24 0.65
CA VAL A 24 -6.12 -5.18 -0.36
C VAL A 24 -4.83 -4.66 0.25
N PRO A 25 -3.66 -4.95 -0.33
CA PRO A 25 -2.40 -4.34 0.09
C PRO A 25 -2.51 -2.81 0.14
N GLY A 26 -1.96 -2.21 1.19
CA GLY A 26 -2.06 -0.79 1.49
C GLY A 26 -3.21 -0.40 2.41
N THR A 27 -4.21 -1.26 2.63
CA THR A 27 -5.32 -0.97 3.55
C THR A 27 -4.79 -0.67 4.95
N VAL A 28 -5.17 0.47 5.53
CA VAL A 28 -4.80 0.86 6.90
C VAL A 28 -5.98 0.65 7.83
N GLN A 29 -5.89 -0.38 8.66
CA GLN A 29 -6.92 -0.73 9.64
C GLN A 29 -6.60 -0.20 11.03
N VAL A 30 -7.63 0.15 11.79
CA VAL A 30 -7.51 0.58 13.18
C VAL A 30 -8.27 -0.40 14.08
N PRO A 31 -7.57 -1.31 14.79
CA PRO A 31 -8.19 -2.21 15.77
C PRO A 31 -8.65 -1.46 17.03
N PRO A 32 -9.35 -2.12 17.97
CA PRO A 32 -9.75 -1.52 19.25
C PRO A 32 -8.60 -0.97 20.10
N SER A 33 -7.36 -1.44 19.90
CA SER A 33 -6.17 -0.89 20.57
C SER A 33 -5.78 0.51 20.07
N GLY A 34 -6.38 0.99 18.98
CA GLY A 34 -6.10 2.30 18.37
C GLY A 34 -4.79 2.40 17.59
N GLN A 35 -3.97 1.34 17.58
CA GLN A 35 -2.68 1.30 16.88
C GLN A 35 -2.87 0.78 15.44
N PRO A 36 -2.61 1.60 14.39
CA PRO A 36 -2.91 1.23 13.01
C PRO A 36 -2.10 0.02 12.52
N ILE A 37 -2.70 -0.74 11.60
CA ILE A 37 -2.07 -1.85 10.89
C ILE A 37 -2.17 -1.60 9.39
N ILE A 38 -1.03 -1.52 8.69
CA ILE A 38 -0.97 -1.47 7.23
C ILE A 38 -0.88 -2.89 6.69
N GLN A 39 -1.85 -3.28 5.86
CA GLN A 39 -1.90 -4.61 5.24
C GLN A 39 -0.93 -4.67 4.05
N LEU A 40 -0.11 -5.73 3.97
CA LEU A 40 0.86 -5.94 2.89
C LEU A 40 0.44 -7.09 1.96
N ALA A 41 1.34 -7.55 1.09
CA ALA A 41 1.05 -8.55 0.06
C ALA A 41 0.45 -9.85 0.64
N ASP A 42 0.93 -10.29 1.80
CA ASP A 42 0.49 -11.54 2.45
C ASP A 42 -0.64 -11.31 3.47
N ALA A 43 -1.32 -10.16 3.42
CA ALA A 43 -2.45 -9.84 4.29
C ALA A 43 -3.60 -10.84 4.17
N ASN A 44 -4.43 -10.90 5.22
CA ASN A 44 -5.71 -11.60 5.11
C ASN A 44 -6.56 -10.91 4.03
N THR A 45 -7.29 -11.70 3.26
CA THR A 45 -8.16 -11.19 2.19
C THR A 45 -9.41 -10.49 2.72
N CYS A 46 -9.79 -10.74 3.98
CA CYS A 46 -10.94 -10.15 4.65
C CYS A 46 -10.62 -9.74 6.10
N GLY A 47 -11.34 -8.76 6.63
CA GLY A 47 -11.33 -8.41 8.05
C GLY A 47 -12.41 -7.41 8.44
N GLY A 48 -12.66 -7.28 9.75
CA GLY A 48 -13.74 -6.46 10.32
C GLY A 48 -13.29 -5.18 11.02
N TYR A 49 -12.00 -4.81 10.94
CA TYR A 49 -11.55 -3.56 11.54
C TYR A 49 -11.86 -2.35 10.64
N PRO A 50 -12.24 -1.20 11.22
CA PRO A 50 -12.39 0.06 10.52
C PRO A 50 -11.14 0.43 9.73
N LYS A 51 -11.36 1.04 8.55
CA LYS A 51 -10.31 1.48 7.64
C LYS A 51 -10.27 3.00 7.65
N ILE A 52 -9.10 3.56 7.94
CA ILE A 52 -8.93 5.03 7.98
C ILE A 52 -8.30 5.57 6.68
N ALA A 53 -7.53 4.75 5.97
CA ALA A 53 -6.84 5.12 4.75
C ALA A 53 -6.44 3.88 3.92
N THR A 54 -5.94 4.13 2.72
CA THR A 54 -5.25 3.13 1.88
C THR A 54 -4.00 3.76 1.29
N VAL A 55 -2.85 3.12 1.49
CA VAL A 55 -1.59 3.49 0.81
C VAL A 55 -1.70 3.14 -0.67
N ILE A 56 -1.36 4.08 -1.54
CA ILE A 56 -1.46 3.90 -2.99
C ILE A 56 -0.49 2.82 -3.49
N GLU A 57 -0.87 2.10 -4.55
CA GLU A 57 -0.07 1.02 -5.14
C GLU A 57 1.36 1.49 -5.49
N ALA A 58 1.47 2.72 -6.00
CA ALA A 58 2.74 3.33 -6.39
C ALA A 58 3.75 3.48 -5.24
N ASP A 59 3.30 3.49 -3.98
CA ASP A 59 4.15 3.68 -2.80
C ASP A 59 4.28 2.43 -1.92
N LEU A 60 3.60 1.33 -2.24
CA LEU A 60 3.68 0.09 -1.44
C LEU A 60 5.10 -0.46 -1.32
N TRP A 61 5.92 -0.28 -2.36
CA TRP A 61 7.32 -0.70 -2.34
C TRP A 61 8.14 0.04 -1.26
N ARG A 62 7.77 1.29 -0.93
CA ARG A 62 8.45 2.07 0.12
C ARG A 62 8.22 1.43 1.49
N LEU A 63 7.02 0.91 1.74
CA LEU A 63 6.70 0.17 2.96
C LEU A 63 7.52 -1.12 3.05
N ALA A 64 7.65 -1.85 1.94
CA ALA A 64 8.42 -3.09 1.91
C ALA A 64 9.92 -2.88 2.20
N GLN A 65 10.43 -1.67 2.00
CA GLN A 65 11.82 -1.30 2.28
C GLN A 65 12.01 -0.62 3.64
N ALA A 66 10.93 -0.34 4.38
CA ALA A 66 11.04 0.35 5.66
C ALA A 66 11.52 -0.62 6.76
N PRO A 67 12.63 -0.33 7.46
CA PRO A 67 13.11 -1.17 8.54
C PRO A 67 12.22 -1.04 9.79
N VAL A 68 12.37 -2.01 10.70
CA VAL A 68 11.76 -1.92 12.04
C VAL A 68 12.27 -0.66 12.73
N GLY A 69 11.35 0.11 13.33
CA GLY A 69 11.66 1.39 13.98
C GLY A 69 11.72 2.59 13.03
N ALA A 70 11.52 2.41 11.73
CA ALA A 70 11.38 3.54 10.81
C ALA A 70 10.16 4.40 11.14
N HIS A 71 10.31 5.71 11.00
CA HIS A 71 9.20 6.65 11.11
C HIS A 71 8.51 6.82 9.75
N LEU A 72 7.19 6.67 9.75
CA LEU A 72 6.35 6.87 8.56
C LEU A 72 5.52 8.14 8.74
N ARG A 73 5.42 8.94 7.68
CA ARG A 73 4.50 10.08 7.60
C ARG A 73 3.58 9.88 6.40
N PHE A 74 2.28 9.91 6.65
CA PHE A 74 1.28 9.86 5.59
C PHE A 74 1.06 11.25 5.00
N SER A 75 0.88 11.29 3.68
CA SER A 75 0.39 12.47 2.97
C SER A 75 -0.92 12.11 2.29
N PRO A 76 -1.98 12.92 2.43
CA PRO A 76 -3.18 12.74 1.62
C PRO A 76 -2.84 12.94 0.15
N VAL A 77 -3.54 12.21 -0.71
CA VAL A 77 -3.41 12.29 -2.16
C VAL A 77 -4.78 12.12 -2.79
N SER A 78 -5.03 12.80 -3.90
CA SER A 78 -6.26 12.62 -4.66
C SER A 78 -6.22 11.31 -5.46
N ILE A 79 -7.39 10.84 -5.88
CA ILE A 79 -7.50 9.61 -6.70
C ILE A 79 -6.83 9.84 -8.06
N GLU A 80 -6.95 11.05 -8.61
CA GLU A 80 -6.35 11.46 -9.89
C GLU A 80 -4.83 11.38 -9.78
N ALA A 81 -4.23 12.06 -8.79
CA ALA A 81 -2.79 12.05 -8.57
C ALA A 81 -2.25 10.63 -8.28
N SER A 82 -2.99 9.83 -7.51
CA SER A 82 -2.65 8.41 -7.28
C SER A 82 -2.59 7.61 -8.59
N THR A 83 -3.57 7.82 -9.46
CA THR A 83 -3.67 7.13 -10.75
C THR A 83 -2.57 7.59 -11.73
N GLU A 84 -2.28 8.89 -11.76
CA GLU A 84 -1.21 9.47 -12.59
C GLU A 84 0.16 8.90 -12.23
N VAL A 85 0.52 8.89 -10.93
CA VAL A 85 1.79 8.34 -10.46
C VAL A 85 1.87 6.84 -10.76
N LEU A 86 0.79 6.09 -10.58
CA LEU A 86 0.77 4.66 -10.90
C LEU A 86 1.01 4.41 -12.40
N ARG A 87 0.39 5.20 -13.28
CA ARG A 87 0.60 5.10 -14.74
C ARG A 87 2.04 5.43 -15.11
N ALA A 88 2.59 6.50 -14.55
CA ALA A 88 3.98 6.91 -14.78
C ALA A 88 4.97 5.81 -14.35
N ASN A 89 4.81 5.25 -13.16
CA ASN A 89 5.66 4.16 -12.66
C ASN A 89 5.59 2.91 -13.55
N ARG A 90 4.39 2.54 -14.00
CA ARG A 90 4.20 1.40 -14.91
C ARG A 90 4.86 1.66 -16.27
N GLN A 91 4.76 2.88 -16.79
CA GLN A 91 5.41 3.25 -18.04
C GLN A 91 6.94 3.19 -17.92
N GLN A 92 7.52 3.82 -16.90
CA GLN A 92 8.96 3.78 -16.64
C GLN A 92 9.49 2.35 -16.51
N ARG A 93 8.77 1.48 -15.80
CA ARG A 93 9.16 0.07 -15.67
C ARG A 93 9.12 -0.68 -16.99
N ARG A 94 8.11 -0.41 -17.84
CA ARG A 94 8.01 -0.98 -19.19
C ARG A 94 9.17 -0.51 -20.07
N ASP A 95 9.48 0.79 -20.05
CA ASP A 95 10.56 1.39 -20.83
C ASP A 95 11.92 0.83 -20.41
N PHE A 96 12.14 0.68 -19.10
CA PHE A 96 13.34 0.04 -18.57
C PHE A 96 13.50 -1.41 -19.05
N ILE A 97 12.43 -2.21 -18.98
CA ILE A 97 12.46 -3.60 -19.46
C ILE A 97 12.73 -3.66 -20.97
N ALA A 98 12.10 -2.79 -21.75
CA ALA A 98 12.31 -2.71 -23.19
C ALA A 98 13.77 -2.35 -23.53
N ALA A 99 14.32 -1.32 -22.88
CA ALA A 99 15.70 -0.91 -23.06
C ALA A 99 16.68 -2.03 -22.68
N ARG A 100 16.46 -2.71 -21.55
CA ARG A 100 17.26 -3.85 -21.12
C ARG A 100 17.25 -4.98 -22.16
N ASN A 101 16.08 -5.33 -22.68
CA ASN A 101 15.96 -6.42 -23.67
C ASN A 101 16.67 -6.06 -24.99
N LEU A 102 16.58 -4.80 -25.42
CA LEU A 102 17.33 -4.30 -26.59
C LEU A 102 18.84 -4.43 -26.38
N MET A 103 19.35 -4.06 -25.20
CA MET A 103 20.78 -4.19 -24.87
C MET A 103 21.23 -5.65 -24.77
N ALA A 104 20.34 -6.55 -24.33
CA ALA A 104 20.62 -7.98 -24.21
C ALA A 104 20.57 -8.74 -25.56
N GLY A 105 20.21 -8.08 -26.67
CA GLY A 105 20.05 -8.75 -27.96
C GLY A 105 18.82 -9.66 -28.05
N GLU A 106 17.92 -9.62 -27.06
CA GLU A 106 16.66 -10.36 -27.03
C GLU A 106 15.62 -9.62 -27.89
N GLN A 107 15.82 -9.59 -29.21
CA GLN A 107 14.74 -9.20 -30.11
C GLN A 107 13.76 -10.38 -30.22
N ARG A 108 12.49 -10.13 -29.87
CA ARG A 108 11.39 -11.07 -30.13
C ARG A 108 11.42 -11.41 -31.63
N ALA A 109 11.70 -12.67 -31.95
CA ALA A 109 11.39 -13.23 -33.27
C ALA A 109 9.89 -12.99 -33.56
N PRO A 110 9.52 -12.74 -34.84
CA PRO A 110 8.20 -12.25 -35.23
C PRO A 110 7.04 -13.14 -34.75
#